data_AF-A0A1A5D4N1-F1
#
_entry.id   AF-A0A1A5D4N1-F1
#
_cell.length_a   1.000
_cell.length_b   1.000
_cell.length_c   1.000
_cell.angle_alpha   90.00
_cell.angle_beta   90.00
_cell.angle_gamma   90.00
#
_symmetry.space_group_name_H-M   'P 1'
#
loop_
_entity.id
_entity.type
_entity.pdbx_description
1 polymer ?
#
loop_
_entity_poly.entity_id
_entity_poly.type
_entity_poly.pdbx_seq_one_letter_code
_entity_poly.pdbx_strand_id
1 'polypeptide(L)'
;MYDDFIGRLLETLVRRFGLAPENAGKLLGLLAHLVLDEQRGGWAGFVQHLRRQGLGAWLQGGPPAQAPDRAQLEQVFDAETLGRFARQLGLSDEGLEEAVAACLPELLAGLDAAGGAAQAGAEGLTVLMADTAELLPALRPEAIGEPAGPRPEAKRGLAPWLGALLVLSLLTMVLSFRHCSSTPVAQARVAAAVEVVPQPEASPVLEAPRFMLELREGKVRINGQLTSIDERAALLGRLKEVFGAERLRGDILVKRQTSPAAWLDGLLELLPELKVEGLKLGFNGERIRMDSTALSQGQRIELSQKLRETFGGFEFLGLWNRTLAALNGLPPGSGARQLADALTQLGIRFDNRSSTISRDSDEVLAEAAEAIRQAPPGTLVEVGGHTDDSDDSQSSQQASRVRAEAVVARLVELGVAPDRLQAKGYGRSQPLFSNATEAGRARNQRIEFSVLE
;
A
#
# COMPACT_ATOMS: atom_id res chain seq x y z
N MET A 1 -16.99 9.17 -9.74
CA MET A 1 -17.28 10.61 -9.57
C MET A 1 -16.84 10.89 -8.15
N TYR A 2 -15.62 11.41 -7.96
CA TYR A 2 -15.05 11.60 -6.62
C TYR A 2 -15.82 12.71 -5.91
N ASP A 3 -16.17 12.47 -4.65
CA ASP A 3 -16.96 13.37 -3.81
C ASP A 3 -16.43 14.80 -3.75
N ASP A 4 -17.39 15.73 -3.60
CA ASP A 4 -17.45 17.08 -4.16
C ASP A 4 -16.31 18.06 -3.79
N PHE A 5 -15.52 17.87 -2.72
CA PHE A 5 -14.43 18.80 -2.37
C PHE A 5 -13.03 18.28 -2.69
N ILE A 6 -12.77 16.97 -2.58
CA ILE A 6 -11.46 16.38 -2.95
C ILE A 6 -11.22 16.54 -4.45
N GLY A 7 -12.28 16.39 -5.26
CA GLY A 7 -12.22 16.67 -6.70
C GLY A 7 -11.83 18.11 -7.03
N ARG A 8 -12.38 19.10 -6.29
CA ARG A 8 -12.05 20.53 -6.46
C ARG A 8 -10.61 20.86 -6.08
N LEU A 9 -10.11 20.26 -4.99
CA LEU A 9 -8.73 20.41 -4.56
C LEU A 9 -7.74 19.85 -5.60
N LEU A 10 -8.01 18.63 -6.10
CA LEU A 10 -7.22 18.01 -7.16
C LEU A 10 -7.24 18.85 -8.45
N GLU A 11 -8.42 19.32 -8.86
CA GLU A 11 -8.57 20.17 -10.04
C GLU A 11 -7.83 21.51 -9.88
N THR A 12 -7.85 22.10 -8.68
CA THR A 12 -7.10 23.32 -8.36
C THR A 12 -5.59 23.09 -8.50
N LEU A 13 -5.06 22.01 -7.92
CA LEU A 13 -3.64 21.66 -8.02
C LEU A 13 -3.21 21.41 -9.47
N VAL A 14 -4.02 20.70 -10.26
CA VAL A 14 -3.70 20.37 -11.65
C VAL A 14 -3.82 21.60 -12.56
N ARG A 15 -4.92 22.36 -12.46
CA ARG A 15 -5.19 23.48 -13.38
C ARG A 15 -4.44 24.76 -13.04
N ARG A 16 -4.33 25.10 -11.76
CA ARG A 16 -3.74 26.38 -11.32
C ARG A 16 -2.22 26.30 -11.18
N PHE A 17 -1.72 25.16 -10.71
CA PHE A 17 -0.31 24.97 -10.41
C PHE A 17 0.40 24.02 -11.39
N GLY A 18 -0.33 23.43 -12.34
CA GLY A 18 0.25 22.58 -13.38
C GLY A 18 0.81 21.25 -12.86
N LEU A 19 0.40 20.82 -11.66
CA LEU A 19 0.84 19.54 -11.11
C LEU A 19 0.28 18.39 -11.95
N ALA A 20 1.11 17.38 -12.20
CA ALA A 20 0.62 16.10 -12.71
C ALA A 20 -0.46 15.54 -11.76
N PRO A 21 -1.55 14.92 -12.26
CA PRO A 21 -2.64 14.41 -11.41
C PRO A 21 -2.17 13.49 -10.29
N GLU A 22 -1.13 12.69 -10.55
CA GLU A 22 -0.50 11.82 -9.56
C GLU A 22 0.19 12.61 -8.43
N ASN A 23 0.90 13.71 -8.76
CA ASN A 23 1.59 14.54 -7.76
C ASN A 23 0.60 15.40 -6.97
N ALA A 24 -0.49 15.84 -7.60
CA ALA A 24 -1.59 16.51 -6.90
C ALA A 24 -2.25 15.60 -5.85
N GLY A 25 -2.51 14.33 -6.22
CA GLY A 25 -2.99 13.31 -5.28
C GLY A 25 -2.00 13.04 -4.15
N LYS A 26 -0.71 12.91 -4.48
CA LYS A 26 0.35 12.70 -3.48
C LYS A 26 0.45 13.86 -2.48
N LEU A 27 0.38 15.10 -2.95
CA LEU A 27 0.42 16.28 -2.08
C LEU A 27 -0.74 16.28 -1.06
N LEU A 28 -1.97 16.02 -1.53
CA LEU A 28 -3.13 15.97 -0.64
C LEU A 28 -3.07 14.81 0.36
N GLY A 29 -2.63 13.64 -0.07
CA GLY A 29 -2.44 12.49 0.83
C GLY A 29 -1.38 12.76 1.90
N LEU A 30 -0.24 13.35 1.52
CA LEU A 30 0.83 13.73 2.44
C LEU A 30 0.40 14.79 3.45
N LEU A 31 -0.35 15.82 3.01
CA LEU A 31 -0.92 16.82 3.92
C LEU A 31 -1.93 16.18 4.89
N ALA A 32 -2.78 15.27 4.40
CA ALA A 32 -3.74 14.57 5.24
C ALA A 32 -3.06 13.70 6.31
N HIS A 33 -1.95 13.04 5.96
CA HIS A 33 -1.12 12.30 6.94
C HIS A 33 -0.57 13.20 8.05
N LEU A 34 -0.16 14.44 7.74
CA LEU A 34 0.33 15.37 8.76
C LEU A 34 -0.79 15.88 9.67
N VAL A 35 -1.98 16.12 9.10
CA VAL A 35 -3.14 16.66 9.82
C VAL A 35 -3.82 15.60 10.68
N LEU A 36 -3.83 14.34 10.24
CA LEU A 36 -4.51 13.21 10.87
C LEU A 36 -3.54 12.24 11.57
N ASP A 37 -2.31 12.67 11.85
CA ASP A 37 -1.29 11.84 12.51
C ASP A 37 -1.70 11.46 13.94
N GLU A 38 -2.12 10.21 14.13
CA GLU A 38 -2.50 9.65 15.44
C GLU A 38 -1.36 9.75 16.48
N GLN A 39 -0.08 9.70 16.05
CA GLN A 39 1.05 9.86 16.97
C GLN A 39 1.17 11.30 17.52
N ARG A 40 0.59 12.28 16.83
CA ARG A 40 0.52 13.69 17.25
C ARG A 40 -0.84 14.04 17.87
N GLY A 41 -1.68 13.04 18.15
CA GLY A 41 -3.01 13.21 18.73
C GLY A 41 -4.14 13.36 17.70
N GLY A 42 -3.90 12.96 16.45
CA GLY A 42 -4.87 12.98 15.35
C GLY A 42 -5.41 14.38 15.06
N TRP A 43 -6.61 14.45 14.51
CA TRP A 43 -7.29 15.72 14.21
C TRP A 43 -7.38 16.65 15.43
N ALA A 44 -7.76 16.12 16.60
CA ALA A 44 -7.91 16.91 17.81
C ALA A 44 -6.57 17.53 18.27
N GLY A 45 -5.48 16.77 18.19
CA GLY A 45 -4.13 17.24 18.47
C GLY A 45 -3.68 18.34 17.50
N PHE A 46 -3.94 18.16 16.21
CA PHE A 46 -3.65 19.14 15.18
C PHE A 46 -4.43 20.46 15.35
N VAL A 47 -5.74 20.38 15.63
CA VAL A 47 -6.57 21.56 15.93
C VAL A 47 -6.04 22.32 17.15
N GLN A 48 -5.62 21.59 18.18
CA GLN A 48 -5.02 22.20 19.36
C GLN A 48 -3.69 22.87 19.04
N HIS A 49 -2.87 22.27 18.17
CA HIS A 49 -1.61 22.85 17.69
C HIS A 49 -1.84 24.16 16.93
N LEU A 50 -2.77 24.20 15.97
CA LEU A 50 -3.14 25.42 15.25
C LEU A 50 -3.59 26.55 16.18
N ARG A 51 -4.45 26.23 17.16
CA ARG A 51 -4.93 27.22 18.14
C ARG A 51 -3.80 27.80 18.99
N ARG A 52 -2.79 26.99 19.36
CA ARG A 52 -1.62 27.47 20.12
C ARG A 52 -0.75 28.43 19.31
N GLN A 53 -0.68 28.25 18.00
CA GLN A 53 0.03 29.16 17.08
C GLN A 53 -0.78 30.42 16.72
N GLY A 54 -1.99 30.60 17.28
CA GLY A 54 -2.86 31.72 16.93
C GLY A 54 -3.56 31.59 15.58
N LEU A 55 -3.47 30.43 14.93
CA LEU A 55 -4.04 30.14 13.59
C LEU A 55 -5.42 29.46 13.65
N GLY A 56 -6.07 29.47 14.82
CA GLY A 56 -7.38 28.84 15.02
C GLY A 56 -8.52 29.42 14.16
N ALA A 57 -8.32 30.60 13.55
CA ALA A 57 -9.26 31.20 12.61
C ALA A 57 -9.45 30.36 11.33
N TRP A 58 -8.49 29.50 10.97
CA TRP A 58 -8.59 28.64 9.77
C TRP A 58 -9.65 27.54 9.88
N LEU A 59 -10.21 27.33 11.07
CA LEU A 59 -11.22 26.31 11.35
C LEU A 59 -12.64 26.89 11.52
N GLN A 60 -12.81 28.21 11.45
CA GLN A 60 -14.11 28.88 11.74
C GLN A 60 -15.02 29.01 10.50
N GLY A 61 -15.23 27.91 9.77
CA GLY A 61 -16.32 27.81 8.78
C GLY A 61 -16.01 28.31 7.36
N GLY A 62 -14.74 28.36 6.95
CA GLY A 62 -14.35 28.63 5.56
C GLY A 62 -12.85 28.94 5.41
N PRO A 63 -12.31 28.92 4.18
CA PRO A 63 -10.92 29.30 3.93
C PRO A 63 -10.65 30.74 4.44
N PRO A 64 -9.45 31.02 4.99
CA PRO A 64 -9.10 32.34 5.51
C PRO A 64 -9.20 33.38 4.39
N ALA A 65 -9.53 34.62 4.77
CA ALA A 65 -9.69 35.74 3.83
C ALA A 65 -8.43 36.03 2.99
N GLN A 66 -7.27 35.56 3.45
CA GLN A 66 -6.00 35.58 2.73
C GLN A 66 -5.37 34.19 2.84
N ALA A 67 -4.77 33.73 1.74
CA ALA A 67 -4.00 32.48 1.74
C ALA A 67 -2.86 32.57 2.77
N PRO A 68 -2.53 31.47 3.46
CA PRO A 68 -1.49 31.48 4.47
C PRO A 68 -0.13 31.81 3.84
N ASP A 69 0.63 32.66 4.51
CA ASP A 69 1.98 32.99 4.07
C ASP A 69 2.98 31.88 4.45
N ARG A 70 4.19 31.97 3.88
CA ARG A 70 5.27 31.01 4.12
C ARG A 70 5.58 30.85 5.61
N ALA A 71 5.64 31.94 6.36
CA ALA A 71 5.99 31.90 7.78
C ALA A 71 4.91 31.15 8.59
N GLN A 72 3.64 31.31 8.23
CA GLN A 72 2.52 30.58 8.81
C GLN A 72 2.57 29.09 8.45
N LEU A 73 2.90 28.73 7.21
CA LEU A 73 3.04 27.32 6.80
C LEU A 73 4.21 26.63 7.53
N GLU A 74 5.36 27.30 7.65
CA GLU A 74 6.52 26.79 8.38
C GLU A 74 6.25 26.68 9.89
N GLN A 75 5.40 27.54 10.47
CA GLN A 75 4.96 27.41 11.87
C GLN A 75 4.09 26.18 12.13
N VAL A 76 3.36 25.70 11.12
CA VAL A 76 2.44 24.55 11.23
C VAL A 76 3.13 23.23 10.88
N PHE A 77 3.93 23.22 9.81
CA PHE A 77 4.49 21.99 9.25
C PHE A 77 6.01 21.90 9.30
N ASP A 78 6.72 22.91 9.81
CA ASP A 78 8.18 23.04 9.76
C ASP A 78 8.79 23.09 8.35
N ALA A 79 9.84 23.91 8.19
CA ALA A 79 10.48 24.13 6.88
C ALA A 79 11.14 22.85 6.32
N GLU A 80 11.60 21.95 7.19
CA GLU A 80 12.29 20.72 6.79
C GLU A 80 11.32 19.71 6.17
N THR A 81 10.12 19.58 6.72
CA THR A 81 9.07 18.70 6.19
C THR A 81 8.53 19.22 4.87
N LEU A 82 8.28 20.53 4.75
CA LEU A 82 7.87 21.15 3.48
C LEU A 82 8.96 20.97 2.41
N GLY A 83 10.23 21.22 2.73
CA GLY A 83 11.34 21.00 1.79
C GLY A 83 11.55 19.52 1.39
N ARG A 84 11.08 18.56 2.20
CA ARG A 84 11.07 17.14 1.80
C ARG A 84 9.92 16.79 0.86
N PHE A 85 8.74 17.39 1.07
CA PHE A 85 7.61 17.23 0.16
C PHE A 85 7.94 17.78 -1.22
N ALA A 86 8.59 18.95 -1.27
CA ALA A 86 9.01 19.58 -2.53
C ALA A 86 9.92 18.64 -3.33
N ARG A 87 10.93 18.06 -2.67
CA ARG A 87 11.85 17.09 -3.28
C ARG A 87 11.16 15.80 -3.73
N GLN A 88 10.25 15.25 -2.93
CA GLN A 88 9.51 14.03 -3.31
C GLN A 88 8.57 14.25 -4.50
N LEU A 89 8.00 15.45 -4.62
CA LEU A 89 7.06 15.79 -5.69
C LEU A 89 7.75 16.40 -6.92
N GLY A 90 9.06 16.63 -6.85
CA GLY A 90 9.82 17.29 -7.92
C GLY A 90 9.43 18.75 -8.12
N LEU A 91 8.96 19.42 -7.07
CA LEU A 91 8.55 20.83 -7.07
C LEU A 91 9.65 21.71 -6.46
N SER A 92 9.65 23.00 -6.80
CA SER A 92 10.41 24.00 -6.05
C SER A 92 9.76 24.24 -4.69
N ASP A 93 10.54 24.65 -3.69
CA ASP A 93 10.01 24.97 -2.35
C ASP A 93 8.91 26.04 -2.44
N GLU A 94 9.13 27.08 -3.25
CA GLU A 94 8.14 28.14 -3.49
C GLU A 94 6.86 27.62 -4.18
N GLY A 95 7.00 26.73 -5.18
CA GLY A 95 5.85 26.14 -5.87
C GLY A 95 5.05 25.18 -4.99
N LEU A 96 5.71 24.49 -4.06
CA LEU A 96 5.04 23.68 -3.05
C LEU A 96 4.31 24.57 -2.05
N GLU A 97 4.97 25.61 -1.52
CA GLU A 97 4.39 26.54 -0.54
C GLU A 97 3.11 27.18 -1.10
N GLU A 98 3.12 27.63 -2.36
CA GLU A 98 1.93 28.19 -3.01
C GLU A 98 0.81 27.14 -3.19
N ALA A 99 1.15 25.91 -3.57
CA ALA A 99 0.19 24.83 -3.75
C ALA A 99 -0.45 24.40 -2.41
N VAL A 100 0.36 24.32 -1.34
CA VAL A 100 -0.11 24.04 0.02
C VAL A 100 -0.97 25.19 0.53
N ALA A 101 -0.55 26.44 0.33
CA ALA A 101 -1.33 27.61 0.76
C ALA A 101 -2.72 27.67 0.11
N ALA A 102 -2.82 27.26 -1.15
CA ALA A 102 -4.09 27.27 -1.86
C ALA A 102 -5.05 26.14 -1.43
N CYS A 103 -4.53 24.99 -1.01
CA CYS A 103 -5.35 23.78 -0.79
C CYS A 103 -5.58 23.45 0.68
N LEU A 104 -4.61 23.79 1.55
CA LEU A 104 -4.67 23.49 2.97
C LEU A 104 -5.95 24.01 3.63
N PRO A 105 -6.40 25.25 3.40
CA PRO A 105 -7.58 25.73 4.09
C PRO A 105 -8.88 25.02 3.71
N GLU A 106 -9.06 24.67 2.42
CA GLU A 106 -10.24 23.93 1.96
C GLU A 106 -10.18 22.46 2.43
N LEU A 107 -8.97 21.87 2.51
CA LEU A 107 -8.76 20.56 3.14
C LEU A 107 -9.16 20.57 4.62
N LEU A 108 -8.72 21.58 5.38
CA LEU A 108 -9.04 21.71 6.80
C LEU A 108 -10.53 21.98 7.04
N ALA A 109 -11.16 22.81 6.20
CA ALA A 109 -12.60 23.05 6.28
C ALA A 109 -13.42 21.78 5.98
N GLY A 110 -13.00 20.98 4.99
CA GLY A 110 -13.62 19.69 4.68
C GLY A 110 -13.50 18.68 5.83
N LEU A 111 -12.32 18.62 6.47
CA LEU A 111 -12.07 17.75 7.62
C LEU A 111 -12.83 18.19 8.89
N ASP A 112 -12.95 19.51 9.12
CA ASP A 112 -13.71 20.05 10.26
C ASP A 112 -15.21 19.77 10.11
N ALA A 113 -15.76 19.94 8.90
CA ALA A 113 -17.15 19.58 8.58
C ALA A 113 -17.43 18.08 8.75
N ALA A 114 -16.40 17.24 8.54
CA ALA A 114 -16.42 15.79 8.76
C ALA A 114 -16.20 15.38 10.24
N GLY A 115 -16.06 16.34 11.16
CA GLY A 115 -15.78 16.06 12.58
C GLY A 115 -14.39 15.46 12.83
N GLY A 116 -13.44 15.62 11.90
CA GLY A 116 -12.10 15.07 12.01
C GLY A 116 -11.95 13.60 11.66
N ALA A 117 -13.00 12.94 11.17
CA ALA A 117 -12.95 11.55 10.74
C ALA A 117 -12.68 11.46 9.24
N ALA A 118 -11.56 10.83 8.85
CA ALA A 118 -11.26 10.54 7.43
C ALA A 118 -12.34 9.69 6.73
N GLN A 119 -13.13 8.95 7.51
CA GLN A 119 -14.18 8.05 7.04
C GLN A 119 -15.54 8.74 6.85
N ALA A 120 -15.78 9.92 7.43
CA ALA A 120 -17.05 10.63 7.33
C ALA A 120 -16.97 11.71 6.24
N GLY A 121 -17.26 11.35 4.98
CA GLY A 121 -17.28 12.32 3.86
C GLY A 121 -15.93 12.59 3.20
N ALA A 122 -14.88 11.83 3.54
CA ALA A 122 -13.53 11.93 2.96
C ALA A 122 -12.99 10.57 2.45
N GLU A 123 -13.85 9.73 1.87
CA GLU A 123 -13.45 8.44 1.26
C GLU A 123 -12.30 8.58 0.26
N GLY A 124 -12.32 9.65 -0.55
CA GLY A 124 -11.24 9.97 -1.49
C GLY A 124 -9.92 10.32 -0.81
N LEU A 125 -9.95 10.93 0.38
CA LEU A 125 -8.75 11.25 1.14
C LEU A 125 -8.12 9.98 1.74
N THR A 126 -8.94 9.00 2.12
CA THR A 126 -8.47 7.69 2.61
C THR A 126 -7.70 6.93 1.53
N VAL A 127 -8.17 6.98 0.29
CA VAL A 127 -7.47 6.41 -0.88
C VAL A 127 -6.13 7.14 -1.13
N LEU A 128 -6.14 8.47 -1.13
CA LEU A 128 -4.91 9.27 -1.32
C LEU A 128 -3.89 9.06 -0.20
N MET A 129 -4.34 8.88 1.04
CA MET A 129 -3.48 8.53 2.17
C MET A 129 -2.90 7.11 2.03
N ALA A 130 -3.68 6.14 1.57
CA ALA A 130 -3.17 4.79 1.31
C ALA A 130 -2.07 4.78 0.23
N ASP A 131 -2.28 5.52 -0.88
CA ASP A 131 -1.32 5.63 -1.98
C ASP A 131 -0.04 6.42 -1.61
N THR A 132 -0.09 7.25 -0.56
CA THR A 132 1.06 8.04 -0.08
C THR A 132 1.76 7.45 1.14
N ALA A 133 1.23 6.36 1.71
CA ALA A 133 1.77 5.71 2.89
C ALA A 133 3.25 5.29 2.72
N GLU A 134 3.63 4.88 1.51
CA GLU A 134 5.00 4.47 1.17
C GLU A 134 6.02 5.64 1.15
N LEU A 135 5.53 6.89 1.10
CA LEU A 135 6.38 8.09 1.07
C LEU A 135 6.70 8.62 2.48
N LEU A 136 5.96 8.21 3.52
CA LEU A 136 6.17 8.63 4.92
C LEU A 136 7.50 8.21 5.57
N PRO A 137 8.08 7.02 5.31
CA PRO A 137 9.36 6.64 5.91
C PRO A 137 10.50 7.59 5.53
N ALA A 138 10.46 8.16 4.32
CA ALA A 138 11.39 9.18 3.85
C ALA A 138 11.13 10.58 4.44
N LEU A 139 10.08 10.72 5.26
CA LEU A 139 9.63 11.95 5.94
C LEU A 139 9.83 11.91 7.46
N ARG A 140 10.47 10.87 8.01
CA ARG A 140 10.96 10.89 9.38
C ARG A 140 12.36 11.50 9.41
N PRO A 141 12.69 12.40 10.35
CA PRO A 141 14.09 12.76 10.57
C PRO A 141 14.86 11.46 10.83
N GLU A 142 16.06 11.32 10.27
CA GLU A 142 16.95 10.22 10.61
C GLU A 142 16.98 10.10 12.14
N ALA A 143 16.75 8.89 12.66
CA ALA A 143 16.82 8.64 14.08
C ALA A 143 18.18 9.14 14.57
N ILE A 144 18.17 10.25 15.32
CA ILE A 144 19.32 10.68 16.09
C ILE A 144 19.68 9.47 16.95
N GLY A 145 20.84 8.88 16.64
CA GLY A 145 21.41 7.81 17.46
C GLY A 145 21.36 8.23 18.93
N GLU A 146 20.99 7.27 19.78
CA GLU A 146 20.80 7.46 21.22
C GLU A 146 21.78 8.50 21.82
N PRO A 147 21.30 9.45 22.65
CA PRO A 147 22.22 10.26 23.44
C PRO A 147 22.97 9.31 24.38
N ALA A 148 24.27 9.20 24.18
CA ALA A 148 25.17 8.44 25.05
C ALA A 148 24.88 8.79 26.51
N GLY A 149 24.56 7.76 27.31
CA GLY A 149 24.25 7.86 28.72
C GLY A 149 25.38 8.53 29.55
N PRO A 150 25.08 8.88 30.82
CA PRO A 150 25.87 9.83 31.59
C PRO A 150 27.27 9.30 31.89
N ARG A 151 28.28 10.14 31.64
CA ARG A 151 29.67 9.90 32.05
C ARG A 151 29.77 9.97 33.58
N PRO A 152 30.46 9.02 34.25
CA PRO A 152 30.67 9.11 35.68
C PRO A 152 31.67 10.22 36.01
N GLU A 153 31.33 11.01 37.03
CA GLU A 153 32.19 12.04 37.61
C GLU A 153 33.50 11.43 38.15
N ALA A 154 34.64 11.97 37.72
CA ALA A 154 35.93 11.72 38.35
C ALA A 154 36.57 13.05 38.77
N LYS A 155 36.89 13.09 40.07
CA LYS A 155 37.25 14.24 40.88
C LYS A 155 38.52 14.96 40.39
N ARG A 156 38.52 16.28 40.62
CA ARG A 156 39.69 17.18 40.52
C ARG A 156 40.92 16.60 41.23
N GLY A 157 42.06 16.61 40.55
CA GLY A 157 43.37 16.44 41.18
C GLY A 157 44.54 16.51 40.19
N LEU A 158 45.38 17.54 40.33
CA LEU A 158 46.76 17.69 39.81
C LEU A 158 46.94 18.01 38.30
N ALA A 159 46.47 19.19 37.90
CA ALA A 159 47.24 20.04 36.98
C ALA A 159 48.47 20.57 37.75
N PRO A 160 49.72 20.28 37.35
CA PRO A 160 50.38 21.08 36.30
C PRO A 160 51.44 20.37 35.43
N TRP A 161 51.67 19.05 35.52
CA TRP A 161 52.85 18.41 34.90
C TRP A 161 52.72 18.04 33.41
N LEU A 162 51.52 18.07 32.82
CA LEU A 162 51.30 17.71 31.41
C LEU A 162 51.52 18.87 30.42
N GLY A 163 51.53 20.12 30.89
CA GLY A 163 51.73 21.29 30.02
C GLY A 163 53.18 21.46 29.52
N ALA A 164 54.17 21.01 30.32
CA ALA A 164 55.58 21.15 29.97
C ALA A 164 56.03 20.21 28.84
N LEU A 165 55.38 19.05 28.69
CA LEU A 165 55.69 18.08 27.64
C LEU A 165 55.15 18.47 26.25
N LEU A 166 54.05 19.24 26.22
CA LEU A 166 53.42 19.71 24.98
C LEU A 166 54.17 20.91 24.35
N VAL A 167 54.83 21.73 25.16
CA VAL A 167 55.65 22.86 24.67
C VAL A 167 56.99 22.36 24.11
N LEU A 168 57.55 21.29 24.68
CA LEU A 168 58.81 20.70 24.21
C LEU A 168 58.67 19.96 22.87
N SER A 169 57.48 19.40 22.56
CA SER A 169 57.22 18.75 21.26
C SER A 169 56.88 19.73 20.14
N LEU A 170 56.27 20.89 20.48
CA LEU A 170 56.01 21.95 19.50
C LEU A 170 57.30 22.69 19.07
N LEU A 171 58.32 22.76 19.94
CA LEU A 171 59.59 23.43 19.63
C LEU A 171 60.49 22.63 18.66
N THR A 172 60.40 21.30 18.66
CA THR A 172 61.18 20.45 17.75
C THR A 172 60.62 20.42 16.34
N MET A 173 59.30 20.58 16.18
CA MET A 173 58.64 20.59 14.86
C MET A 173 58.88 21.89 14.08
N VAL A 174 59.05 23.02 14.76
CA VAL A 174 59.32 24.34 14.13
C VAL A 174 60.77 24.47 13.63
N LEU A 175 61.71 23.68 14.18
CA LEU A 175 63.12 23.70 13.76
C LEU A 175 63.42 22.83 12.52
N SER A 176 62.47 21.99 12.07
CA SER A 176 62.64 21.15 10.86
C SER A 176 62.14 21.81 9.57
N PHE A 177 61.53 23.00 9.62
CA PHE A 177 60.99 23.69 8.44
C PHE A 177 61.89 24.80 7.85
N ARG A 178 63.16 24.92 8.28
CA ARG A 178 64.10 25.94 7.77
C ARG A 178 65.16 25.43 6.78
N HIS A 179 64.90 24.35 6.05
CA HIS A 179 65.77 23.96 4.93
C HIS A 179 64.95 23.45 3.74
N CYS A 180 64.55 24.37 2.87
CA CYS A 180 64.93 24.37 1.45
C CYS A 180 64.10 25.40 0.68
N SER A 181 64.83 26.23 -0.06
CA SER A 181 64.40 27.38 -0.84
C SER A 181 64.07 27.01 -2.30
N SER A 182 63.12 27.79 -2.88
CA SER A 182 63.00 28.28 -4.28
C SER A 182 63.21 27.29 -5.45
N THR A 183 62.28 27.10 -6.40
CA THR A 183 61.82 28.07 -7.44
C THR A 183 60.52 27.60 -8.15
N PRO A 184 59.80 28.48 -8.88
CA PRO A 184 58.47 28.21 -9.47
C PRO A 184 58.52 27.75 -10.95
N VAL A 185 57.41 27.17 -11.44
CA VAL A 185 56.74 27.39 -12.76
C VAL A 185 56.02 26.13 -13.28
N ALA A 186 54.85 26.39 -13.91
CA ALA A 186 54.06 25.58 -14.85
C ALA A 186 53.06 24.56 -14.28
N GLN A 187 51.79 24.95 -14.39
CA GLN A 187 50.63 24.05 -14.45
C GLN A 187 50.80 23.05 -15.60
N ALA A 188 50.83 21.77 -15.27
CA ALA A 188 50.52 20.69 -16.20
C ALA A 188 49.42 19.83 -15.57
N ARG A 189 48.23 19.87 -16.19
CA ARG A 189 47.17 18.88 -15.95
C ARG A 189 47.73 17.52 -16.34
N VAL A 190 47.78 16.60 -15.38
CA VAL A 190 47.90 15.16 -15.66
C VAL A 190 46.65 14.51 -15.11
N ALA A 191 45.82 14.02 -16.04
CA ALA A 191 44.71 13.15 -15.75
C ALA A 191 45.26 11.86 -15.12
N ALA A 192 44.95 11.62 -13.85
CA ALA A 192 45.10 10.31 -13.24
C ALA A 192 43.73 9.65 -13.27
N ALA A 193 43.60 8.67 -14.16
CA ALA A 193 42.48 7.75 -14.22
C ALA A 193 42.37 7.01 -12.88
N VAL A 194 41.24 7.19 -12.20
CA VAL A 194 40.80 6.25 -11.17
C VAL A 194 40.16 5.10 -11.92
N GLU A 195 40.84 3.96 -11.94
CA GLU A 195 40.27 2.71 -12.43
C GLU A 195 39.21 2.25 -11.43
N VAL A 196 37.94 2.53 -11.76
CA VAL A 196 36.78 2.08 -11.01
C VAL A 196 36.68 0.57 -11.23
N VAL A 197 36.87 -0.21 -10.16
CA VAL A 197 36.48 -1.63 -10.16
C VAL A 197 34.99 -1.67 -10.47
N PRO A 198 34.55 -2.30 -11.58
CA PRO A 198 33.13 -2.36 -11.88
C PRO A 198 32.43 -3.17 -10.79
N GLN A 199 31.54 -2.51 -10.04
CA GLN A 199 30.46 -3.22 -9.37
C GLN A 199 29.74 -4.04 -10.44
N PRO A 200 29.39 -5.32 -10.20
CA PRO A 200 28.54 -6.06 -11.12
C PRO A 200 27.27 -5.23 -11.30
N GLU A 201 27.07 -4.72 -12.51
CA GLU A 201 25.82 -4.08 -12.90
C GLU A 201 24.70 -5.03 -12.49
N ALA A 202 23.82 -4.57 -11.60
CA ALA A 202 22.61 -5.30 -11.32
C ALA A 202 21.91 -5.50 -12.66
N SER A 203 21.84 -6.75 -13.13
CA SER A 203 21.09 -7.11 -14.33
C SER A 203 19.73 -6.42 -14.23
N PRO A 204 19.28 -5.68 -15.26
CA PRO A 204 18.01 -4.97 -15.19
C PRO A 204 16.92 -5.97 -14.81
N VAL A 205 16.33 -5.82 -13.63
CA VAL A 205 15.19 -6.64 -13.21
C VAL A 205 14.05 -6.29 -14.15
N LEU A 206 13.72 -7.21 -15.05
CA LEU A 206 12.64 -7.00 -16.01
C LEU A 206 11.32 -6.86 -15.25
N GLU A 207 10.57 -5.80 -15.55
CA GLU A 207 9.22 -5.59 -15.04
C GLU A 207 8.28 -6.70 -15.54
N ALA A 208 7.33 -7.11 -14.70
CA ALA A 208 6.34 -8.10 -15.10
C ALA A 208 5.36 -7.50 -16.13
N PRO A 209 4.97 -8.25 -17.18
CA PRO A 209 3.97 -7.80 -18.14
C PRO A 209 2.61 -7.67 -17.45
N ARG A 210 1.89 -6.60 -17.79
CA ARG A 210 0.60 -6.26 -17.18
C ARG A 210 -0.46 -6.03 -18.23
N PHE A 211 -1.67 -6.45 -17.95
CA PHE A 211 -2.82 -6.13 -18.78
C PHE A 211 -4.09 -6.13 -17.95
N MET A 212 -5.00 -5.22 -18.26
CA MET A 212 -6.29 -5.10 -17.61
C MET A 212 -7.34 -4.89 -18.69
N LEU A 213 -8.45 -5.61 -18.56
CA LEU A 213 -9.61 -5.53 -19.41
C LEU A 213 -10.85 -5.39 -18.51
N GLU A 214 -11.62 -4.33 -18.72
CA GLU A 214 -12.89 -4.08 -18.03
C GLU A 214 -14.00 -3.86 -19.06
N LEU A 215 -15.10 -4.59 -18.90
CA LEU A 215 -16.33 -4.40 -19.66
C LEU A 215 -17.36 -3.66 -18.81
N ARG A 216 -17.69 -2.42 -19.20
CA ARG A 216 -18.70 -1.63 -18.52
C ARG A 216 -19.44 -0.70 -19.48
N GLU A 217 -20.76 -0.65 -19.31
CA GLU A 217 -21.70 0.15 -20.10
C GLU A 217 -21.51 -0.09 -21.61
N GLY A 218 -21.23 -1.34 -21.98
CA GLY A 218 -20.93 -1.71 -23.36
C GLY A 218 -19.65 -1.08 -23.94
N LYS A 219 -18.74 -0.59 -23.09
CA LYS A 219 -17.39 -0.12 -23.47
C LYS A 219 -16.36 -1.09 -22.90
N VAL A 220 -15.25 -1.26 -23.63
CA VAL A 220 -14.14 -2.12 -23.21
C VAL A 220 -12.95 -1.23 -22.89
N ARG A 221 -12.62 -1.10 -21.60
CA ARG A 221 -11.42 -0.39 -21.15
C ARG A 221 -10.26 -1.36 -21.12
N ILE A 222 -9.15 -0.97 -21.73
CA ILE A 222 -7.91 -1.72 -21.72
C ILE A 222 -6.76 -0.85 -21.22
N ASN A 223 -5.88 -1.42 -20.42
CA ASN A 223 -4.61 -0.81 -20.06
C ASN A 223 -3.57 -1.91 -19.91
N GLY A 224 -2.32 -1.67 -20.29
CA GLY A 224 -1.29 -2.69 -20.12
C GLY A 224 0.11 -2.23 -20.48
N GLN A 225 1.04 -3.14 -20.25
CA GLN A 225 2.45 -3.00 -20.56
C GLN A 225 2.96 -4.33 -21.07
N LEU A 226 3.53 -4.30 -22.28
CA LEU A 226 4.10 -5.45 -22.98
C LEU A 226 5.55 -5.20 -23.37
N THR A 227 6.28 -6.26 -23.74
CA THR A 227 7.70 -6.14 -24.06
C THR A 227 7.96 -5.66 -25.49
N SER A 228 7.08 -6.03 -26.43
CA SER A 228 7.28 -5.77 -27.87
C SER A 228 6.08 -5.10 -28.56
N ILE A 229 6.38 -4.49 -29.71
CA ILE A 229 5.36 -3.90 -30.60
C ILE A 229 4.50 -5.01 -31.22
N ASP A 230 5.07 -6.18 -31.48
CA ASP A 230 4.38 -7.32 -32.10
C ASP A 230 3.33 -7.92 -31.15
N GLU A 231 3.68 -8.14 -29.88
CA GLU A 231 2.73 -8.58 -28.85
C GLU A 231 1.57 -7.58 -28.70
N ARG A 232 1.88 -6.29 -28.66
CA ARG A 232 0.86 -5.23 -28.62
C ARG A 232 -0.03 -5.25 -29.85
N ALA A 233 0.53 -5.41 -31.04
CA ALA A 233 -0.23 -5.45 -32.29
C ALA A 233 -1.16 -6.68 -32.32
N ALA A 234 -0.68 -7.85 -31.90
CA ALA A 234 -1.48 -9.07 -31.81
C ALA A 234 -2.67 -8.89 -30.84
N LEU A 235 -2.41 -8.39 -29.63
CA LEU A 235 -3.46 -8.18 -28.63
C LEU A 235 -4.49 -7.13 -29.06
N LEU A 236 -4.04 -5.96 -29.52
CA LEU A 236 -4.96 -4.92 -30.00
C LEU A 236 -5.75 -5.35 -31.23
N GLY A 237 -5.12 -6.09 -32.15
CA GLY A 237 -5.78 -6.64 -33.32
C GLY A 237 -6.93 -7.57 -32.94
N ARG A 238 -6.64 -8.54 -32.07
CA ARG A 238 -7.64 -9.51 -31.61
C ARG A 238 -8.75 -8.85 -30.78
N LEU A 239 -8.42 -7.90 -29.91
CA LEU A 239 -9.42 -7.16 -29.15
C LEU A 239 -10.37 -6.37 -30.05
N LYS A 240 -9.85 -5.71 -31.09
CA LYS A 240 -10.68 -4.97 -32.06
C LYS A 240 -11.60 -5.90 -32.85
N GLU A 241 -11.12 -7.08 -33.24
CA GLU A 241 -11.91 -8.11 -33.91
C GLU A 241 -13.05 -8.62 -33.03
N VAL A 242 -12.76 -8.88 -31.74
CA VAL A 242 -13.72 -9.49 -30.82
C VAL A 242 -14.75 -8.47 -30.30
N PHE A 243 -14.31 -7.27 -29.91
CA PHE A 243 -15.15 -6.29 -29.20
C PHE A 243 -15.58 -5.08 -30.04
N GLY A 244 -14.98 -4.86 -31.21
CA GLY A 244 -15.24 -3.68 -32.05
C GLY A 244 -14.36 -2.48 -31.66
N ALA A 245 -13.68 -1.90 -32.64
CA ALA A 245 -12.70 -0.82 -32.42
C ALA A 245 -13.31 0.44 -31.77
N GLU A 246 -14.59 0.70 -32.03
CA GLU A 246 -15.35 1.83 -31.52
C GLU A 246 -15.66 1.71 -30.02
N ARG A 247 -15.69 0.49 -29.47
CA ARG A 247 -15.99 0.21 -28.07
C ARG A 247 -14.75 0.18 -27.19
N LEU A 248 -13.57 -0.02 -27.79
CA LEU A 248 -12.29 -0.01 -27.08
C LEU A 248 -11.87 1.38 -26.62
N ARG A 249 -11.39 1.48 -25.37
CA ARG A 249 -10.83 2.69 -24.77
C ARG A 249 -9.56 2.34 -23.99
N GLY A 250 -8.54 3.18 -24.12
CA GLY A 250 -7.25 3.02 -23.44
C GLY A 250 -6.13 2.61 -24.39
N ASP A 251 -4.96 2.27 -23.83
CA ASP A 251 -3.75 1.96 -24.59
C ASP A 251 -2.93 0.89 -23.88
N ILE A 252 -2.02 0.27 -24.63
CA ILE A 252 -1.06 -0.71 -24.14
C ILE A 252 0.33 -0.16 -24.43
N LEU A 253 1.11 0.07 -23.38
CA LEU A 253 2.45 0.60 -23.50
C LEU A 253 3.44 -0.50 -23.87
N VAL A 254 4.47 -0.17 -24.65
CA VAL A 254 5.57 -1.07 -24.96
C VAL A 254 6.79 -0.60 -24.18
N LYS A 255 7.30 -1.42 -23.26
CA LYS A 255 8.54 -1.16 -22.53
C LYS A 255 9.50 -2.33 -22.71
N ARG A 256 10.67 -2.06 -23.29
CA ARG A 256 11.73 -3.07 -23.53
C ARG A 256 12.26 -3.73 -22.25
N GLN A 257 12.05 -3.10 -21.09
CA GLN A 257 12.43 -3.63 -19.78
C GLN A 257 11.32 -4.49 -19.17
N THR A 258 10.42 -5.05 -19.97
CA THR A 258 9.33 -5.94 -19.54
C THR A 258 9.62 -7.36 -19.98
N SER A 259 9.32 -8.35 -19.13
CA SER A 259 9.40 -9.76 -19.53
C SER A 259 8.30 -10.12 -20.54
N PRO A 260 8.48 -11.15 -21.39
CA PRO A 260 7.44 -11.64 -22.29
C PRO A 260 6.18 -12.06 -21.54
N ALA A 261 5.02 -11.79 -22.15
CA ALA A 261 3.72 -12.10 -21.56
C ALA A 261 3.34 -13.58 -21.77
N ALA A 262 3.70 -14.44 -20.82
CA ALA A 262 3.36 -15.87 -20.87
C ALA A 262 1.84 -16.15 -20.94
N TRP A 263 1.01 -15.20 -20.50
CA TRP A 263 -0.46 -15.28 -20.56
C TRP A 263 -1.05 -14.80 -21.90
N LEU A 264 -0.26 -14.24 -22.81
CA LEU A 264 -0.78 -13.56 -24.00
C LEU A 264 -1.56 -14.51 -24.91
N ASP A 265 -0.97 -15.64 -25.29
CA ASP A 265 -1.60 -16.57 -26.24
C ASP A 265 -2.92 -17.11 -25.69
N GLY A 266 -2.92 -17.56 -24.43
CA GLY A 266 -4.14 -18.01 -23.75
C GLY A 266 -5.21 -16.91 -23.67
N LEU A 267 -4.80 -15.65 -23.45
CA LEU A 267 -5.74 -14.53 -23.46
C LEU A 267 -6.35 -14.36 -24.86
N LEU A 268 -5.56 -14.37 -25.94
CA LEU A 268 -6.05 -14.17 -27.31
C LEU A 268 -7.11 -15.21 -27.72
N GLU A 269 -6.94 -16.45 -27.26
CA GLU A 269 -7.90 -17.54 -27.46
C GLU A 269 -9.18 -17.32 -26.65
N LEU A 270 -9.05 -16.84 -25.41
CA LEU A 270 -10.18 -16.68 -24.48
C LEU A 270 -11.01 -15.42 -24.75
N LEU A 271 -10.49 -14.39 -25.43
CA LEU A 271 -11.17 -13.11 -25.65
C LEU A 271 -12.65 -13.21 -26.09
N PRO A 272 -13.05 -14.11 -27.02
CA PRO A 272 -14.45 -14.25 -27.44
C PRO A 272 -15.41 -14.62 -26.29
N GLU A 273 -14.92 -15.36 -25.30
CA GLU A 273 -15.67 -15.83 -24.14
C GLU A 273 -15.82 -14.73 -23.08
N LEU A 274 -14.98 -13.69 -23.13
CA LEU A 274 -14.96 -12.61 -22.15
C LEU A 274 -15.98 -11.49 -22.43
N LYS A 275 -16.96 -11.72 -23.34
CA LYS A 275 -18.02 -10.76 -23.68
C LYS A 275 -19.11 -10.69 -22.61
N VAL A 276 -18.71 -10.55 -21.36
CA VAL A 276 -19.61 -10.52 -20.22
C VAL A 276 -19.57 -9.16 -19.55
N GLU A 277 -20.73 -8.52 -19.48
CA GLU A 277 -20.87 -7.18 -18.93
C GLU A 277 -20.51 -7.17 -17.43
N GLY A 278 -19.73 -6.17 -17.02
CA GLY A 278 -19.28 -6.02 -15.63
C GLY A 278 -18.06 -6.88 -15.27
N LEU A 279 -17.52 -7.66 -16.20
CA LEU A 279 -16.26 -8.39 -16.01
C LEU A 279 -15.08 -7.43 -15.91
N LYS A 280 -14.22 -7.65 -14.91
CA LYS A 280 -12.84 -7.12 -14.93
C LYS A 280 -11.85 -8.27 -14.84
N LEU A 281 -10.88 -8.28 -15.73
CA LEU A 281 -9.82 -9.27 -15.78
C LEU A 281 -8.48 -8.56 -15.83
N GLY A 282 -7.56 -8.93 -14.95
CA GLY A 282 -6.23 -8.38 -14.84
C GLY A 282 -5.16 -9.46 -14.86
N PHE A 283 -4.04 -9.16 -15.50
CA PHE A 283 -2.84 -9.99 -15.58
C PHE A 283 -1.65 -9.18 -15.06
N ASN A 284 -0.83 -9.79 -14.21
CA ASN A 284 0.39 -9.19 -13.67
C ASN A 284 1.45 -10.28 -13.49
N GLY A 285 2.30 -10.48 -14.51
CA GLY A 285 3.18 -11.64 -14.58
C GLY A 285 2.36 -12.94 -14.55
N GLU A 286 2.64 -13.81 -13.59
CA GLU A 286 1.95 -15.10 -13.43
C GLU A 286 0.69 -15.03 -12.55
N ARG A 287 0.23 -13.82 -12.20
CA ARG A 287 -0.99 -13.60 -11.41
C ARG A 287 -2.14 -13.10 -12.27
N ILE A 288 -3.29 -13.74 -12.14
CA ILE A 288 -4.53 -13.37 -12.82
C ILE A 288 -5.56 -12.94 -11.77
N ARG A 289 -6.13 -11.75 -11.92
CA ARG A 289 -7.21 -11.24 -11.07
C ARG A 289 -8.51 -11.16 -11.86
N MET A 290 -9.60 -11.71 -11.32
CA MET A 290 -10.93 -11.57 -11.88
C MET A 290 -11.86 -10.90 -10.88
N ASP A 291 -12.55 -9.84 -11.28
CA ASP A 291 -13.73 -9.32 -10.58
C ASP A 291 -14.96 -9.82 -11.33
N SER A 292 -15.75 -10.65 -10.65
CA SER A 292 -16.96 -11.26 -11.19
C SER A 292 -18.24 -10.83 -10.46
N THR A 293 -18.17 -9.78 -9.64
CA THR A 293 -19.28 -9.29 -8.80
C THR A 293 -20.55 -9.00 -9.59
N ALA A 294 -20.40 -8.42 -10.78
CA ALA A 294 -21.52 -8.07 -11.64
C ALA A 294 -22.08 -9.25 -12.47
N LEU A 295 -21.46 -10.44 -12.41
CA LEU A 295 -21.84 -11.61 -13.20
C LEU A 295 -22.87 -12.48 -12.48
N SER A 296 -23.71 -13.18 -13.26
CA SER A 296 -24.59 -14.23 -12.73
C SER A 296 -23.82 -15.48 -12.31
N GLN A 297 -24.39 -16.29 -11.42
CA GLN A 297 -23.77 -17.53 -10.91
C GLN A 297 -23.33 -18.48 -12.04
N GLY A 298 -24.16 -18.68 -13.07
CA GLY A 298 -23.82 -19.55 -14.21
C GLY A 298 -22.62 -19.03 -15.00
N GLN A 299 -22.59 -17.73 -15.30
CA GLN A 299 -21.46 -17.09 -16.00
C GLN A 299 -20.16 -17.18 -15.21
N ARG A 300 -20.24 -17.01 -13.88
CA ARG A 300 -19.08 -17.12 -12.99
C ARG A 300 -18.47 -18.53 -13.04
N ILE A 301 -19.30 -19.57 -13.01
CA ILE A 301 -18.84 -20.96 -13.05
C ILE A 301 -18.15 -21.25 -14.38
N GLU A 302 -18.81 -20.92 -15.49
CA GLU A 302 -18.31 -21.18 -16.84
C GLU A 302 -16.98 -20.46 -17.09
N LEU A 303 -16.91 -19.16 -16.79
CA LEU A 303 -15.69 -18.38 -16.96
C LEU A 303 -14.55 -18.85 -16.06
N SER A 304 -14.86 -19.20 -14.80
CA SER A 304 -13.84 -19.70 -13.87
C SER A 304 -13.26 -21.04 -14.32
N GLN A 305 -14.09 -21.90 -14.93
CA GLN A 305 -13.62 -23.17 -15.50
C GLN A 305 -12.71 -22.93 -16.70
N LYS A 306 -13.17 -22.13 -17.68
CA LYS A 306 -12.39 -21.78 -18.86
C LYS A 306 -11.06 -21.14 -18.50
N LEU A 307 -11.05 -20.18 -17.57
CA LEU A 307 -9.82 -19.55 -17.09
C LEU A 307 -8.82 -20.55 -16.53
N ARG A 308 -9.26 -21.53 -15.73
CA ARG A 308 -8.36 -22.56 -15.16
C ARG A 308 -7.86 -23.54 -16.21
N GLU A 309 -8.68 -23.87 -17.21
CA GLU A 309 -8.27 -24.73 -18.32
C GLU A 309 -7.21 -24.03 -19.18
N THR A 310 -7.37 -22.74 -19.46
CA THR A 310 -6.45 -21.94 -20.27
C THR A 310 -5.15 -21.60 -19.53
N PHE A 311 -5.21 -21.28 -18.24
CA PHE A 311 -4.05 -20.79 -17.46
C PHE A 311 -3.66 -21.73 -16.31
N GLY A 312 -3.68 -23.03 -16.56
CA GLY A 312 -3.26 -24.07 -15.61
C GLY A 312 -1.78 -23.94 -15.23
N GLY A 313 -1.48 -23.12 -14.22
CA GLY A 313 -0.12 -22.78 -13.80
C GLY A 313 0.00 -21.36 -13.23
N PHE A 314 -1.00 -20.50 -13.48
CA PHE A 314 -1.05 -19.14 -12.97
C PHE A 314 -1.72 -19.10 -11.58
N GLU A 315 -1.32 -18.13 -10.77
CA GLU A 315 -1.99 -17.85 -9.49
C GLU A 315 -3.23 -16.99 -9.74
N PHE A 316 -4.38 -17.44 -9.24
CA PHE A 316 -5.65 -16.74 -9.41
C PHE A 316 -6.09 -16.00 -8.15
N LEU A 317 -6.52 -14.76 -8.35
CA LEU A 317 -7.11 -13.87 -7.35
C LEU A 317 -8.54 -13.51 -7.78
N GLY A 318 -9.52 -13.64 -6.89
CA GLY A 318 -10.92 -13.30 -7.19
C GLY A 318 -11.68 -14.28 -8.09
N LEU A 319 -11.12 -15.45 -8.42
CA LEU A 319 -11.91 -16.53 -9.02
C LEU A 319 -12.89 -17.11 -8.01
N TRP A 320 -14.16 -17.26 -8.40
CA TRP A 320 -15.13 -18.10 -7.70
C TRP A 320 -14.55 -19.51 -7.52
N ASN A 321 -14.37 -19.95 -6.27
CA ASN A 321 -13.75 -21.24 -5.97
C ASN A 321 -14.76 -22.41 -6.10
N ARG A 322 -14.29 -23.61 -6.44
CA ARG A 322 -15.15 -24.83 -6.49
C ARG A 322 -15.79 -25.14 -5.12
N THR A 323 -15.16 -24.68 -4.05
CA THR A 323 -15.59 -24.84 -2.66
C THR A 323 -16.93 -24.15 -2.38
N LEU A 324 -17.20 -22.99 -2.97
CA LEU A 324 -18.51 -22.30 -2.90
C LEU A 324 -19.62 -23.05 -3.62
N ALA A 325 -19.32 -23.69 -4.76
CA ALA A 325 -20.27 -24.57 -5.43
C ALA A 325 -20.52 -25.85 -4.62
N ALA A 326 -19.49 -26.37 -3.94
CA ALA A 326 -19.63 -27.50 -3.02
C ALA A 326 -20.49 -27.14 -1.79
N LEU A 327 -20.28 -25.96 -1.19
CA LEU A 327 -21.09 -25.42 -0.09
C LEU A 327 -22.57 -25.31 -0.49
N ASN A 328 -22.87 -24.75 -1.67
CA ASN A 328 -24.23 -24.64 -2.20
C ASN A 328 -24.85 -25.99 -2.60
N GLY A 329 -24.02 -27.00 -2.87
CA GLY A 329 -24.45 -28.37 -3.20
C GLY A 329 -24.50 -29.31 -2.01
N LEU A 330 -24.20 -28.83 -0.79
CA LEU A 330 -24.26 -29.65 0.42
C LEU A 330 -25.73 -30.08 0.66
N PRO A 331 -26.03 -31.40 0.74
CA PRO A 331 -27.38 -31.87 1.00
C PRO A 331 -27.92 -31.29 2.32
N PRO A 332 -29.24 -31.05 2.45
CA PRO A 332 -29.83 -30.71 3.74
C PRO A 332 -29.46 -31.77 4.79
N GLY A 333 -28.84 -31.35 5.89
CA GLY A 333 -28.34 -32.26 6.94
C GLY A 333 -26.91 -32.78 6.74
N SER A 334 -26.17 -32.25 5.76
CA SER A 334 -24.70 -32.32 5.74
C SER A 334 -24.14 -31.91 7.10
N GLY A 335 -23.22 -32.73 7.62
CA GLY A 335 -22.76 -32.60 9.00
C GLY A 335 -22.04 -31.27 9.22
N ALA A 336 -22.22 -30.67 10.39
CA ALA A 336 -21.61 -29.40 10.77
C ALA A 336 -20.08 -29.36 10.52
N ARG A 337 -19.40 -30.50 10.69
CA ARG A 337 -17.97 -30.66 10.39
C ARG A 337 -17.61 -30.47 8.90
N GLN A 338 -18.43 -30.97 7.97
CA GLN A 338 -18.20 -30.84 6.53
C GLN A 338 -18.35 -29.38 6.08
N LEU A 339 -19.27 -28.65 6.70
CA LEU A 339 -19.39 -27.20 6.51
C LEU A 339 -18.10 -26.49 6.93
N ALA A 340 -17.60 -26.75 8.15
CA ALA A 340 -16.38 -26.12 8.64
C ALA A 340 -15.14 -26.43 7.77
N ASP A 341 -15.00 -27.68 7.33
CA ASP A 341 -13.93 -28.06 6.40
C ASP A 341 -14.04 -27.26 5.08
N ALA A 342 -15.24 -27.15 4.52
CA ALA A 342 -15.47 -26.39 3.30
C ALA A 342 -15.22 -24.88 3.50
N LEU A 343 -15.65 -24.30 4.61
CA LEU A 343 -15.39 -22.89 4.95
C LEU A 343 -13.89 -22.61 5.07
N THR A 344 -13.12 -23.52 5.67
CA THR A 344 -11.65 -23.39 5.79
C THR A 344 -10.97 -23.35 4.42
N GLN A 345 -11.46 -24.12 3.46
CA GLN A 345 -10.93 -24.16 2.10
C GLN A 345 -11.23 -22.90 1.29
N LEU A 346 -12.09 -22.00 1.78
CA LEU A 346 -12.36 -20.73 1.11
C LEU A 346 -11.17 -19.78 1.13
N GLY A 347 -10.33 -19.85 2.17
CA GLY A 347 -9.13 -19.04 2.33
C GLY A 347 -9.44 -17.55 2.49
N ILE A 348 -9.68 -17.12 3.73
CA ILE A 348 -9.93 -15.70 4.04
C ILE A 348 -8.62 -14.91 4.03
N ARG A 349 -8.60 -13.80 3.28
CA ARG A 349 -7.45 -12.91 3.09
C ARG A 349 -7.71 -11.54 3.71
N PHE A 350 -6.65 -10.96 4.25
CA PHE A 350 -6.62 -9.62 4.83
C PHE A 350 -5.70 -8.72 4.02
N ASP A 351 -5.98 -7.42 4.03
CA ASP A 351 -5.13 -6.43 3.35
C ASP A 351 -3.82 -6.23 4.14
N ASN A 352 -2.68 -6.15 3.43
CA ASN A 352 -1.31 -5.90 3.89
C ASN A 352 -1.09 -5.79 5.41
N ARG A 353 -0.83 -6.93 6.06
CA ARG A 353 -0.55 -7.08 7.51
C ARG A 353 -1.65 -6.58 8.46
N SER A 354 -2.76 -6.04 7.98
CA SER A 354 -3.89 -5.57 8.77
C SER A 354 -4.82 -6.71 9.20
N SER A 355 -5.89 -6.35 9.92
CA SER A 355 -7.07 -7.17 10.17
C SER A 355 -8.27 -6.77 9.30
N THR A 356 -8.06 -5.89 8.31
CA THR A 356 -9.09 -5.52 7.36
C THR A 356 -9.29 -6.65 6.36
N ILE A 357 -10.49 -7.18 6.30
CA ILE A 357 -10.85 -8.26 5.37
C ILE A 357 -10.85 -7.68 3.95
N SER A 358 -10.11 -8.33 3.06
CA SER A 358 -10.08 -7.91 1.65
C SER A 358 -11.46 -8.02 1.01
N ARG A 359 -11.78 -7.15 0.04
CA ARG A 359 -13.07 -7.17 -0.66
C ARG A 359 -13.42 -8.54 -1.25
N ASP A 360 -12.44 -9.23 -1.85
CA ASP A 360 -12.63 -10.56 -2.42
C ASP A 360 -13.04 -11.58 -1.33
N SER A 361 -12.49 -11.44 -0.11
CA SER A 361 -12.87 -12.28 1.03
C SER A 361 -14.21 -11.90 1.62
N ASP A 362 -14.64 -10.65 1.47
CA ASP A 362 -15.93 -10.17 1.92
C ASP A 362 -17.10 -10.86 1.20
N GLU A 363 -16.98 -11.00 -0.12
CA GLU A 363 -17.95 -11.72 -0.96
C GLU A 363 -18.01 -13.21 -0.59
N VAL A 364 -16.85 -13.80 -0.32
CA VAL A 364 -16.73 -15.19 0.14
C VAL A 364 -17.38 -15.36 1.52
N LEU A 365 -17.25 -14.37 2.42
CA LEU A 365 -17.88 -14.40 3.74
C LEU A 365 -19.41 -14.26 3.66
N ALA A 366 -19.95 -13.53 2.68
CA ALA A 366 -21.40 -13.44 2.48
C ALA A 366 -22.02 -14.80 2.18
N GLU A 367 -21.36 -15.59 1.33
CA GLU A 367 -21.78 -16.96 1.00
C GLU A 367 -21.56 -17.92 2.19
N ALA A 368 -20.44 -17.77 2.91
CA ALA A 368 -20.20 -18.50 4.16
C ALA A 368 -21.29 -18.24 5.20
N ALA A 369 -21.72 -16.99 5.34
CA ALA A 369 -22.78 -16.61 6.26
C ALA A 369 -24.12 -17.29 5.93
N GLU A 370 -24.47 -17.39 4.65
CA GLU A 370 -25.66 -18.12 4.22
C GLU A 370 -25.56 -19.61 4.53
N ALA A 371 -24.41 -20.24 4.25
CA ALA A 371 -24.18 -21.65 4.57
C ALA A 371 -24.26 -21.93 6.08
N ILE A 372 -23.69 -21.06 6.92
CA ILE A 372 -23.77 -21.17 8.39
C ILE A 372 -25.23 -21.02 8.87
N ARG A 373 -26.01 -20.10 8.29
CA ARG A 373 -27.43 -19.95 8.65
C ARG A 373 -28.23 -21.21 8.36
N GLN A 374 -28.00 -21.85 7.22
CA GLN A 374 -28.67 -23.09 6.80
C GLN A 374 -28.21 -24.33 7.58
N ALA A 375 -27.07 -24.26 8.27
CA ALA A 375 -26.58 -25.36 9.10
C ALA A 375 -27.54 -25.67 10.26
N PRO A 376 -27.57 -26.93 10.76
CA PRO A 376 -28.48 -27.35 11.82
C PRO A 376 -28.50 -26.40 13.03
N PRO A 377 -29.68 -26.13 13.63
CA PRO A 377 -29.78 -25.31 14.84
C PRO A 377 -28.87 -25.82 15.96
N GLY A 378 -28.21 -24.90 16.67
CA GLY A 378 -27.24 -25.23 17.71
C GLY A 378 -25.81 -25.49 17.22
N THR A 379 -25.56 -25.48 15.91
CA THR A 379 -24.19 -25.53 15.38
C THR A 379 -23.41 -24.28 15.79
N LEU A 380 -22.36 -24.47 16.60
CA LEU A 380 -21.40 -23.44 17.00
C LEU A 380 -20.13 -23.56 16.15
N VAL A 381 -19.80 -22.49 15.42
CA VAL A 381 -18.63 -22.41 14.54
C VAL A 381 -17.53 -21.59 15.20
N GLU A 382 -16.36 -22.19 15.43
CA GLU A 382 -15.15 -21.48 15.84
C GLU A 382 -14.40 -20.98 14.60
N VAL A 383 -14.00 -19.72 14.60
CA VAL A 383 -13.10 -19.08 13.63
C VAL A 383 -11.72 -18.95 14.27
N GLY A 384 -10.77 -19.75 13.80
CA GLY A 384 -9.39 -19.82 14.27
C GLY A 384 -8.44 -18.99 13.42
N GLY A 385 -7.70 -18.06 14.03
CA GLY A 385 -6.64 -17.31 13.36
C GLY A 385 -5.25 -17.91 13.62
N HIS A 386 -4.41 -17.98 12.58
CA HIS A 386 -3.04 -18.47 12.68
C HIS A 386 -2.05 -17.49 12.04
N THR A 387 -0.81 -17.49 12.54
CA THR A 387 0.30 -16.70 11.99
C THR A 387 1.47 -17.61 11.63
N ASP A 388 2.43 -17.05 10.91
CA ASP A 388 3.77 -17.64 10.81
C ASP A 388 4.62 -17.32 12.06
N ASP A 389 5.92 -17.63 11.99
CA ASP A 389 6.89 -17.46 13.07
C ASP A 389 7.65 -16.11 13.03
N SER A 390 7.26 -15.14 12.20
CA SER A 390 8.03 -13.91 11.96
C SER A 390 8.05 -12.95 13.16
N ASP A 391 6.95 -12.83 13.90
CA ASP A 391 6.83 -11.87 15.04
C ASP A 391 7.37 -12.48 16.36
N ASP A 392 6.96 -12.02 17.53
CA ASP A 392 7.07 -12.78 18.79
C ASP A 392 5.73 -13.51 19.11
N SER A 393 5.76 -14.43 20.09
CA SER A 393 4.59 -15.25 20.44
C SER A 393 3.37 -14.41 20.87
N GLN A 394 3.59 -13.34 21.66
CA GLN A 394 2.52 -12.51 22.16
C GLN A 394 1.91 -11.66 21.04
N SER A 395 2.74 -11.06 20.19
CA SER A 395 2.29 -10.30 19.02
C SER A 395 1.53 -11.18 18.03
N SER A 396 2.03 -12.38 17.73
CA SER A 396 1.33 -13.37 16.89
C SER A 396 -0.02 -13.78 17.46
N GLN A 397 -0.09 -14.01 18.78
CA GLN A 397 -1.32 -14.38 19.46
C GLN A 397 -2.37 -13.27 19.35
N GLN A 398 -1.95 -12.01 19.54
CA GLN A 398 -2.84 -10.87 19.41
C GLN A 398 -3.31 -10.68 17.95
N ALA A 399 -2.39 -10.71 16.99
CA ALA A 399 -2.71 -10.50 15.57
C ALA A 399 -3.68 -11.57 15.03
N SER A 400 -3.43 -12.85 15.35
CA SER A 400 -4.34 -13.93 14.98
C SER A 400 -5.73 -13.78 15.60
N ARG A 401 -5.81 -13.39 16.88
CA ARG A 401 -7.08 -13.15 17.57
C ARG A 401 -7.87 -12.02 16.93
N VAL A 402 -7.24 -10.86 16.68
CA VAL A 402 -7.90 -9.70 16.07
C VAL A 402 -8.42 -10.04 14.68
N ARG A 403 -7.67 -10.82 13.89
CA ARG A 403 -8.13 -11.29 12.57
C ARG A 403 -9.34 -12.23 12.67
N ALA A 404 -9.34 -13.16 13.61
CA ALA A 404 -10.49 -14.03 13.85
C ALA A 404 -11.73 -13.24 14.32
N GLU A 405 -11.53 -12.27 15.21
CA GLU A 405 -12.60 -11.37 15.69
C GLU A 405 -13.18 -10.52 14.54
N ALA A 406 -12.34 -10.02 13.63
CA ALA A 406 -12.80 -9.29 12.45
C ALA A 406 -13.69 -10.15 11.54
N VAL A 407 -13.32 -11.42 11.33
CA VAL A 407 -14.13 -12.36 10.53
C VAL A 407 -15.47 -12.65 11.21
N VAL A 408 -15.47 -12.88 12.53
CA VAL A 408 -16.71 -13.08 13.29
C VAL A 408 -17.61 -11.84 13.22
N ALA A 409 -17.05 -10.64 13.46
CA ALA A 409 -17.80 -9.39 13.37
C ALA A 409 -18.46 -9.25 11.99
N ARG A 410 -17.72 -9.57 10.92
CA ARG A 410 -18.25 -9.49 9.57
C ARG A 410 -19.36 -10.53 9.30
N LEU A 411 -19.19 -11.77 9.77
CA LEU A 411 -20.24 -12.79 9.65
C LEU A 411 -21.53 -12.40 10.40
N VAL A 412 -21.39 -11.71 11.54
CA VAL A 412 -22.54 -11.16 12.30
C VAL A 412 -23.23 -10.05 11.50
N GLU A 413 -22.49 -9.11 10.91
CA GLU A 413 -23.05 -8.08 10.03
C GLU A 413 -23.80 -8.69 8.84
N LEU A 414 -23.31 -9.81 8.33
CA LEU A 414 -23.92 -10.57 7.25
C LEU A 414 -25.12 -11.43 7.70
N GLY A 415 -25.50 -11.37 8.98
CA GLY A 415 -26.73 -11.95 9.52
C GLY A 415 -26.58 -13.32 10.19
N VAL A 416 -25.36 -13.79 10.49
CA VAL A 416 -25.18 -14.97 11.35
C VAL A 416 -25.41 -14.57 12.81
N ALA A 417 -26.16 -15.39 13.55
CA ALA A 417 -26.41 -15.12 14.96
C ALA A 417 -25.10 -15.19 15.79
N PRO A 418 -24.79 -14.20 16.65
CA PRO A 418 -23.52 -14.15 17.38
C PRO A 418 -23.26 -15.36 18.28
N ASP A 419 -24.31 -15.98 18.82
CA ASP A 419 -24.25 -17.18 19.66
C ASP A 419 -23.85 -18.45 18.89
N ARG A 420 -23.81 -18.40 17.55
CA ARG A 420 -23.33 -19.47 16.67
C ARG A 420 -21.87 -19.30 16.27
N LEU A 421 -21.18 -18.26 16.74
CA LEU A 421 -19.82 -17.93 16.34
C LEU A 421 -18.89 -17.77 17.55
N GLN A 422 -17.66 -18.24 17.43
CA GLN A 422 -16.60 -18.00 18.40
C GLN A 422 -15.30 -17.63 17.69
N ALA A 423 -14.62 -16.56 18.11
CA ALA A 423 -13.30 -16.21 17.58
C ALA A 423 -12.18 -16.73 18.49
N LYS A 424 -11.10 -17.23 17.90
CA LYS A 424 -9.92 -17.68 18.64
C LYS A 424 -8.63 -17.41 17.88
N GLY A 425 -7.64 -16.83 18.56
CA GLY A 425 -6.27 -16.72 18.05
C GLY A 425 -5.45 -17.93 18.49
N TYR A 426 -4.75 -18.57 17.56
CA TYR A 426 -3.78 -19.63 17.85
C TYR A 426 -2.33 -19.14 17.70
N GLY A 427 -2.13 -17.93 17.17
CA GLY A 427 -0.82 -17.37 16.87
C GLY A 427 0.02 -18.33 16.02
N ARG A 428 1.28 -18.51 16.42
CA ARG A 428 2.25 -19.41 15.77
C ARG A 428 2.26 -20.83 16.33
N SER A 429 1.36 -21.16 17.27
CA SER A 429 1.45 -22.40 18.04
C SER A 429 1.07 -23.66 17.24
N GLN A 430 0.38 -23.49 16.11
CA GLN A 430 -0.12 -24.57 15.26
C GLN A 430 0.24 -24.35 13.77
N PRO A 431 1.54 -24.47 13.41
CA PRO A 431 1.95 -24.40 12.00
C PRO A 431 1.55 -25.69 11.27
N LEU A 432 0.96 -25.56 10.09
CA LEU A 432 0.67 -26.70 9.20
C LEU A 432 1.74 -26.88 8.13
N PHE A 433 2.46 -25.80 7.81
CA PHE A 433 3.50 -25.77 6.80
C PHE A 433 4.85 -25.38 7.42
N SER A 434 5.93 -25.75 6.75
CA SER A 434 7.27 -25.38 7.20
C SER A 434 7.48 -23.87 7.11
N ASN A 435 7.79 -23.22 8.24
CA ASN A 435 8.18 -21.82 8.27
C ASN A 435 9.56 -21.54 7.66
N ALA A 436 10.33 -22.57 7.29
CA ALA A 436 11.63 -22.41 6.66
C ALA A 436 11.54 -21.75 5.26
N THR A 437 10.38 -21.82 4.61
CA THR A 437 10.15 -21.24 3.28
C THR A 437 9.14 -20.11 3.33
N GLU A 438 9.31 -19.10 2.49
CA GLU A 438 8.35 -17.99 2.37
C GLU A 438 6.95 -18.49 2.00
N ALA A 439 6.87 -19.43 1.06
CA ALA A 439 5.62 -20.07 0.67
C ALA A 439 4.96 -20.86 1.82
N GLY A 440 5.73 -21.40 2.77
CA GLY A 440 5.19 -22.06 3.95
C GLY A 440 4.71 -21.07 5.01
N ARG A 441 5.46 -19.99 5.25
CA ARG A 441 5.04 -18.88 6.14
C ARG A 441 3.74 -18.23 5.66
N ALA A 442 3.65 -17.90 4.38
CA ALA A 442 2.43 -17.34 3.79
C ALA A 442 1.21 -18.25 3.99
N ARG A 443 1.39 -19.58 3.90
CA ARG A 443 0.31 -20.55 4.13
C ARG A 443 -0.04 -20.76 5.61
N ASN A 444 0.88 -20.47 6.53
CA ASN A 444 0.59 -20.51 7.96
C ASN A 444 -0.22 -19.28 8.43
N GLN A 445 -0.15 -18.16 7.70
CA GLN A 445 -1.04 -17.02 7.90
C GLN A 445 -2.44 -17.28 7.31
N ARG A 446 -3.32 -17.92 8.08
CA ARG A 446 -4.62 -18.40 7.59
C ARG A 446 -5.73 -18.26 8.63
N ILE A 447 -6.97 -18.38 8.15
CA ILE A 447 -8.18 -18.56 8.96
C ILE A 447 -8.68 -19.99 8.76
N GLU A 448 -9.03 -20.63 9.86
CA GLU A 448 -9.69 -21.93 9.89
C GLU A 448 -11.07 -21.81 10.51
N PHE A 449 -11.97 -22.70 10.10
CA PHE A 449 -13.29 -22.87 10.67
C PHE A 449 -13.37 -24.28 11.26
N SER A 450 -13.91 -24.40 12.46
CA SER A 450 -14.22 -25.69 13.09
C SER A 450 -15.59 -25.65 13.74
N VAL A 451 -16.19 -26.82 14.00
CA VAL A 451 -17.43 -26.91 14.77
C VAL A 451 -17.11 -27.39 16.17
N LEU A 452 -17.69 -26.72 17.15
CA LEU A 452 -17.62 -27.09 18.56
C LEU A 452 -18.84 -27.97 18.87
N GLU A 453 -18.58 -29.14 19.46
CA GLU A 453 -19.59 -30.13 19.87
C GLU A 453 -20.17 -29.84 21.26
#